data_AF-A0A7L4THU1-F1
#
_entry.id   AF-A0A7L4THU1-F1
#
_cell.length_a   1.000
_cell.length_b   1.000
_cell.length_c   1.000
_cell.angle_alpha   90.00
_cell.angle_beta   90.00
_cell.angle_gamma   90.00
#
_symmetry.space_group_name_H-M   'P 1'
#
loop_
_entity.id
_entity.type
_entity.pdbx_description
1 polymer ?
#
loop_
_entity_poly.entity_id
_entity_poly.type
_entity_poly.pdbx_seq_one_letter_code
_entity_poly.pdbx_strand_id
1 'polypeptide(L)'
;FIAICEVAIDQVNSDEDTGAYKWVKYIYIDDPISSLDENKAVAVACDLGNLIRREDNKIKTVVSTHHSLFFNVMFNELRRKVKNKSYYLHAKDTQSYTLQDTGDVPFFHHIAIISQLKQVVTTNDIYTHHFNTLRSILEKTASFFGYD
;
A
#
# COMPACT_ATOMS: atom_id res chain seq x y z
N PHE A 1 -15.10 3.86 -1.94
CA PHE A 1 -14.55 3.51 -3.26
C PHE A 1 -14.46 1.99 -3.46
N ILE A 2 -14.05 1.20 -2.45
CA ILE A 2 -13.95 -0.27 -2.55
C ILE A 2 -15.25 -0.91 -3.05
N ALA A 3 -16.40 -0.56 -2.48
CA ALA A 3 -17.71 -1.06 -2.93
C ALA A 3 -18.00 -0.78 -4.42
N ILE A 4 -17.54 0.35 -4.97
CA ILE A 4 -17.70 0.66 -6.40
C ILE A 4 -16.81 -0.25 -7.24
N CYS A 5 -15.58 -0.53 -6.78
CA CYS A 5 -14.67 -1.45 -7.45
C CYS A 5 -15.24 -2.87 -7.44
N GLU A 6 -15.85 -3.30 -6.33
CA GLU A 6 -16.51 -4.60 -6.21
C GLU A 6 -17.68 -4.74 -7.19
N VAL A 7 -18.59 -3.77 -7.22
CA VAL A 7 -19.71 -3.75 -8.18
C VAL A 7 -19.19 -3.77 -9.63
N ALA A 8 -18.11 -3.04 -9.92
CA ALA A 8 -17.52 -3.04 -11.25
C ALA A 8 -16.96 -4.42 -11.64
N ILE A 9 -16.24 -5.09 -10.73
CA ILE A 9 -15.71 -6.44 -10.94
C ILE A 9 -16.86 -7.42 -11.18
N ASP A 10 -17.89 -7.41 -10.32
CA ASP A 10 -19.03 -8.31 -10.42
C ASP A 10 -19.78 -8.12 -11.75
N GLN A 11 -20.02 -6.88 -12.18
CA GLN A 11 -20.71 -6.59 -13.44
C GLN A 11 -19.89 -6.97 -14.68
N VAL A 12 -18.56 -6.77 -14.65
CA VAL A 12 -17.69 -7.20 -15.76
C VAL A 12 -17.65 -8.72 -15.89
N ASN A 13 -17.86 -9.45 -14.79
CA ASN A 13 -17.88 -10.90 -14.76
C ASN A 13 -19.24 -11.53 -15.03
N SER A 14 -20.33 -10.78 -14.87
CA SER A 14 -21.68 -11.26 -15.17
C SER A 14 -21.88 -11.54 -16.66
N ASP A 15 -22.62 -12.60 -16.98
CA ASP A 15 -23.04 -12.92 -18.35
C ASP A 15 -24.20 -12.02 -18.83
N GLU A 16 -24.82 -11.27 -17.92
CA GLU A 16 -25.86 -10.30 -18.26
C GLU A 16 -25.25 -9.10 -19.01
N ASP A 17 -25.87 -8.71 -20.12
CA ASP A 17 -25.42 -7.57 -20.94
C ASP A 17 -25.94 -6.21 -20.42
N THR A 18 -26.40 -6.19 -19.17
CA THR A 18 -27.00 -5.03 -18.51
C THR A 18 -26.20 -4.66 -17.26
N GLY A 19 -25.42 -3.59 -17.33
CA GLY A 19 -24.65 -3.09 -16.18
C GLY A 19 -23.89 -1.80 -16.49
N ALA A 20 -24.00 -0.81 -15.60
CA ALA A 20 -23.36 0.49 -15.77
C ALA A 20 -21.82 0.44 -15.84
N TYR A 21 -21.20 -0.65 -15.36
CA TYR A 21 -19.75 -0.84 -15.29
C TYR A 21 -19.20 -1.95 -16.20
N LYS A 22 -20.01 -2.59 -17.05
CA LYS A 22 -19.57 -3.66 -17.99
C LYS A 22 -18.43 -3.23 -18.93
N TRP A 23 -18.35 -1.93 -19.23
CA TRP A 23 -17.33 -1.36 -20.10
C TRP A 23 -15.97 -1.15 -19.41
N VAL A 24 -15.91 -1.27 -18.08
CA VAL A 24 -14.71 -0.95 -17.30
C VAL A 24 -13.63 -2.01 -17.54
N LYS A 25 -12.48 -1.54 -18.05
CA LYS A 25 -11.29 -2.37 -18.29
C LYS A 25 -10.16 -2.09 -17.30
N TYR A 26 -10.19 -0.90 -16.69
CA TYR A 26 -9.14 -0.41 -15.81
C TYR A 26 -9.75 0.32 -14.62
N ILE A 27 -9.16 0.13 -13.44
CA ILE A 27 -9.43 0.92 -12.25
C ILE A 27 -8.15 1.67 -11.88
N TYR A 28 -8.24 2.98 -11.71
CA TYR A 28 -7.18 3.81 -11.16
C TYR A 28 -7.63 4.36 -9.81
N ILE A 29 -6.84 4.11 -8.78
CA ILE A 29 -7.10 4.58 -7.42
C ILE A 29 -5.95 5.50 -7.04
N ASP A 30 -6.26 6.78 -6.96
CA ASP A 30 -5.30 7.80 -6.51
C ASP A 30 -5.44 8.01 -5.02
N ASP A 31 -4.33 7.74 -4.33
CA ASP A 31 -4.15 7.98 -2.91
C ASP A 31 -5.35 7.57 -2.04
N PRO A 32 -5.60 6.25 -1.89
CA PRO A 32 -6.82 5.71 -1.28
C PRO A 32 -7.03 6.12 0.19
N ILE A 33 -6.02 6.71 0.82
CA ILE A 33 -6.04 7.14 2.20
C ILE A 33 -5.54 8.58 2.32
N SER A 34 -6.36 9.46 2.88
CA SER A 34 -6.03 10.86 3.13
C SER A 34 -6.14 11.17 4.62
N SER A 35 -5.09 10.86 5.39
CA SER A 35 -4.99 11.11 6.85
C SER A 35 -5.70 10.11 7.77
N LEU A 36 -5.78 8.83 7.40
CA LEU A 36 -6.27 7.76 8.29
C LEU A 36 -5.23 7.35 9.34
N ASP A 37 -5.69 6.86 10.50
CA ASP A 37 -4.82 6.20 11.46
C ASP A 37 -4.19 4.93 10.87
N GLU A 38 -3.02 4.52 11.38
CA GLU A 38 -2.22 3.41 10.82
C GLU A 38 -3.03 2.10 10.71
N ASN A 39 -3.91 1.83 11.67
CA ASN A 39 -4.72 0.61 11.69
C ASN A 39 -5.75 0.60 10.55
N LYS A 40 -6.41 1.74 10.28
CA LYS A 40 -7.31 1.87 9.15
C LYS A 40 -6.57 1.81 7.82
N ALA A 41 -5.37 2.37 7.72
CA ALA A 41 -4.55 2.25 6.52
C ALA A 41 -4.23 0.77 6.19
N VAL A 42 -3.88 -0.02 7.21
CA VAL A 42 -3.66 -1.47 7.06
C VAL A 42 -4.93 -2.19 6.62
N ALA A 43 -6.07 -1.92 7.29
CA ALA A 43 -7.34 -2.57 6.96
C ALA A 43 -7.77 -2.30 5.51
N VAL A 44 -7.74 -1.04 5.07
CA VAL A 44 -8.10 -0.66 3.70
C VAL A 44 -7.14 -1.29 2.68
N ALA A 45 -5.84 -1.37 2.98
CA ALA A 45 -4.88 -2.03 2.11
C ALA A 45 -5.16 -3.54 2.01
N CYS A 46 -5.48 -4.21 3.12
CA CYS A 46 -5.85 -5.63 3.11
C CYS A 46 -7.13 -5.87 2.30
N ASP A 47 -8.17 -5.06 2.50
CA ASP A 47 -9.45 -5.18 1.78
C ASP A 47 -9.26 -4.95 0.28
N LEU A 48 -8.53 -3.90 -0.10
CA LEU A 48 -8.23 -3.62 -1.50
C LEU A 48 -7.35 -4.71 -2.12
N GLY A 49 -6.35 -5.21 -1.39
CA GLY A 49 -5.53 -6.33 -1.81
C GLY A 49 -6.34 -7.61 -2.03
N ASN A 50 -7.30 -7.91 -1.15
CA ASN A 50 -8.24 -9.02 -1.31
C ASN A 50 -9.09 -8.85 -2.58
N LEU A 51 -9.66 -7.66 -2.80
CA LEU A 51 -10.49 -7.37 -3.95
C LEU A 51 -9.72 -7.56 -5.27
N ILE A 52 -8.50 -7.02 -5.35
CA ILE A 52 -7.65 -7.14 -6.56
C ILE A 52 -7.28 -8.59 -6.85
N ARG A 53 -7.09 -9.41 -5.81
CA ARG A 53 -6.69 -10.82 -5.91
C ARG A 53 -7.81 -11.80 -6.21
N ARG A 54 -9.07 -11.37 -6.18
CA ARG A 54 -10.17 -12.25 -6.52
C ARG A 54 -9.91 -12.93 -7.87
N GLU A 55 -10.11 -14.24 -7.94
CA GLU A 55 -9.80 -15.03 -9.14
C GLU A 55 -10.64 -14.60 -10.35
N ASP A 56 -11.85 -14.12 -10.09
CA ASP A 56 -12.73 -13.58 -11.12
C ASP A 56 -12.37 -12.15 -11.52
N ASN A 57 -11.48 -11.44 -10.82
CA ASN A 57 -11.14 -10.08 -11.18
C ASN A 57 -10.37 -10.01 -12.52
N LYS A 58 -11.06 -9.53 -13.57
CA LYS A 58 -10.50 -9.29 -14.91
C LYS A 58 -10.06 -7.84 -15.14
N ILE A 59 -10.34 -6.94 -14.20
CA ILE A 59 -10.08 -5.51 -14.34
C ILE A 59 -8.64 -5.21 -13.93
N LYS A 60 -7.91 -4.48 -14.79
CA LYS A 60 -6.53 -4.07 -14.49
C LYS A 60 -6.52 -2.89 -13.54
N THR A 61 -5.91 -3.05 -12.38
CA THR A 61 -5.91 -2.02 -11.34
C THR A 61 -4.54 -1.37 -11.20
N VAL A 62 -4.52 -0.04 -11.13
CA VAL A 62 -3.37 0.78 -10.79
C VAL A 62 -3.71 1.55 -9.52
N VAL A 63 -2.82 1.50 -8.53
CA VAL A 63 -2.98 2.19 -7.25
C VAL A 63 -1.75 3.06 -7.03
N SER A 64 -1.96 4.36 -6.81
CA SER A 64 -0.93 5.29 -6.34
C SER A 64 -1.19 5.65 -4.88
N THR A 65 -0.13 5.89 -4.12
CA THR A 65 -0.24 6.43 -2.77
C THR A 65 1.05 7.13 -2.38
N HIS A 66 0.94 8.16 -1.54
CA HIS A 66 2.09 8.74 -0.85
C HIS A 66 2.39 8.04 0.49
N HIS A 67 1.52 7.12 0.93
CA HIS A 67 1.60 6.55 2.27
C HIS A 67 2.40 5.23 2.31
N SER A 68 3.59 5.29 2.91
CA SER A 68 4.56 4.18 2.93
C SER A 68 4.02 2.87 3.53
N LEU A 69 3.30 2.92 4.65
CA LEU A 69 2.71 1.72 5.26
C LEU A 69 1.71 1.04 4.32
N PHE A 70 0.79 1.80 3.75
CA PHE A 70 -0.21 1.30 2.81
C PHE A 70 0.45 0.64 1.60
N PHE A 71 1.44 1.31 1.00
CA PHE A 71 2.23 0.75 -0.10
C PHE A 71 2.83 -0.60 0.30
N ASN A 72 3.43 -0.71 1.49
CA ASN A 72 4.06 -1.94 1.94
C ASN A 72 3.09 -3.08 2.20
N VAL A 73 1.94 -2.79 2.80
CA VAL A 73 0.88 -3.79 2.98
C VAL A 73 0.42 -4.26 1.61
N MET A 74 0.06 -3.35 0.70
CA MET A 74 -0.34 -3.69 -0.68
C MET A 74 0.72 -4.50 -1.41
N PHE A 75 1.99 -4.09 -1.34
CA PHE A 75 3.11 -4.81 -1.95
C PHE A 75 3.16 -6.25 -1.45
N ASN A 76 3.11 -6.46 -0.13
CA ASN A 76 3.14 -7.79 0.47
C ASN A 76 1.90 -8.62 0.12
N GLU A 77 0.72 -8.01 0.12
CA GLU A 77 -0.52 -8.67 -0.26
C GLU A 77 -0.45 -9.16 -1.73
N LEU A 78 0.16 -8.39 -2.64
CA LEU A 78 0.15 -8.70 -4.07
C LEU A 78 1.35 -9.54 -4.56
N ARG A 79 2.54 -9.40 -3.95
CA ARG A 79 3.86 -9.86 -4.43
C ARG A 79 3.95 -11.31 -4.94
N ARG A 80 3.09 -12.21 -4.50
CA ARG A 80 3.12 -13.63 -4.92
C ARG A 80 1.79 -14.18 -5.43
N LYS A 81 0.73 -13.38 -5.38
CA LYS A 81 -0.63 -13.83 -5.65
C LYS A 81 -1.17 -13.31 -6.99
N VAL A 82 -0.62 -12.20 -7.49
CA VAL A 82 -1.01 -11.62 -8.77
C VAL A 82 0.23 -11.14 -9.49
N LYS A 83 0.26 -11.28 -10.83
CA LYS A 83 1.28 -10.63 -11.66
C LYS A 83 1.14 -9.12 -11.53
N ASN A 84 2.04 -8.49 -10.78
CA ASN A 84 2.06 -7.07 -10.53
C ASN A 84 3.44 -6.47 -10.85
N LYS A 85 3.48 -5.14 -10.92
CA LYS A 85 4.72 -4.36 -10.91
C LYS A 85 4.53 -3.22 -9.92
N SER A 86 5.58 -2.94 -9.16
CA SER A 86 5.57 -1.94 -8.11
C SER A 86 6.68 -0.94 -8.36
N TYR A 87 6.37 0.35 -8.22
CA TYR A 87 7.26 1.43 -8.59
C TYR A 87 7.25 2.54 -7.54
N TYR A 88 8.40 3.18 -7.35
CA TYR A 88 8.49 4.49 -6.71
C TYR A 88 8.54 5.58 -7.77
N LEU A 89 7.72 6.61 -7.58
CA LEU A 89 7.78 7.84 -8.35
C LEU A 89 8.76 8.81 -7.68
N HIS A 90 9.86 9.11 -8.35
CA HIS A 90 10.88 10.06 -7.89
C HIS A 90 10.93 11.28 -8.81
N ALA A 91 10.79 12.49 -8.27
CA ALA A 91 11.01 13.73 -9.01
C ALA A 91 12.50 14.07 -9.03
N LYS A 92 13.13 14.13 -10.20
CA LYS A 92 14.57 14.45 -10.35
C LYS A 92 14.80 15.96 -10.43
N ASP A 93 13.86 16.71 -11.01
CA ASP A 93 13.83 18.17 -11.07
C ASP A 93 12.36 18.67 -11.10
N THR A 94 12.11 19.96 -11.37
CA THR A 94 10.76 20.55 -11.39
C THR A 94 9.84 20.03 -12.48
N GLN A 95 10.33 19.30 -13.50
CA GLN A 95 9.53 18.79 -14.61
C GLN A 95 9.82 17.33 -15.01
N SER A 96 10.80 16.67 -14.38
CA SER A 96 11.19 15.30 -14.70
C SER A 96 10.89 14.34 -13.55
N TYR A 97 10.14 13.30 -13.89
CA TYR A 97 9.78 12.20 -13.00
C TYR A 97 10.38 10.90 -13.52
N THR A 98 10.85 10.06 -12.61
CA THR A 98 11.31 8.70 -12.92
C THR A 98 10.60 7.67 -12.08
N LEU A 99 10.20 6.57 -12.73
CA LEU A 99 9.70 5.39 -12.06
C LEU A 99 10.86 4.44 -11.78
N GLN A 100 11.09 4.15 -10.51
CA GLN A 100 12.08 3.17 -10.07
C GLN A 100 11.36 1.89 -9.66
N ASP A 101 11.69 0.77 -10.29
CA ASP A 101 11.16 -0.55 -9.90
C ASP A 101 11.64 -0.90 -8.49
N THR A 102 10.74 -1.36 -7.64
CA THR A 102 11.04 -1.74 -6.25
C THR A 102 11.69 -3.13 -6.15
N GLY A 103 11.71 -3.90 -7.24
CA GLY A 103 12.24 -5.25 -7.28
C GLY A 103 11.57 -6.14 -6.23
N ASP A 104 12.37 -6.96 -5.56
CA ASP A 104 11.93 -7.91 -4.52
C ASP A 104 11.91 -7.32 -3.10
N VAL A 105 12.10 -6.02 -2.95
CA VAL A 105 12.30 -5.41 -1.63
C VAL A 105 11.18 -4.40 -1.38
N PRO A 106 10.25 -4.67 -0.44
CA PRO A 106 9.34 -3.63 0.03
C PRO A 106 10.17 -2.49 0.63
N PHE A 107 9.66 -1.25 0.59
CA PHE A 107 10.24 -0.16 1.38
C PHE A 107 10.43 -0.67 2.80
N PHE A 108 11.66 -0.67 3.29
CA PHE A 108 11.91 -1.08 4.66
C PHE A 108 11.33 -0.02 5.59
N HIS A 109 10.04 -0.15 5.90
CA HIS A 109 9.30 0.73 6.80
C HIS A 109 10.07 0.90 8.10
N HIS A 110 10.66 -0.19 8.60
CA HIS A 110 11.50 -0.18 9.79
C HIS A 110 12.74 0.70 9.62
N ILE A 111 13.43 0.65 8.48
CA ILE A 111 14.61 1.50 8.22
C ILE A 111 14.20 2.96 8.11
N ALA A 112 13.09 3.26 7.44
CA ALA A 112 12.58 4.62 7.32
C ALA A 112 12.14 5.20 8.67
N ILE A 113 11.41 4.42 9.47
CA ILE A 113 11.06 4.79 10.84
C ILE A 113 12.32 4.98 11.69
N ILE A 114 13.30 4.08 11.60
CA ILE A 114 14.58 4.21 12.31
C ILE A 114 15.29 5.50 11.89
N SER A 115 15.26 5.85 10.60
CA SER A 115 15.81 7.10 10.09
C SER A 115 15.09 8.33 10.66
N GLN A 116 13.76 8.28 10.73
CA GLN A 116 12.94 9.34 11.33
C GLN A 116 13.22 9.47 12.84
N LEU A 117 13.30 8.37 13.58
CA LEU A 117 13.66 8.36 15.00
C LEU A 117 15.06 8.94 15.22
N LYS A 118 16.04 8.61 14.36
CA LYS A 118 17.39 9.21 14.42
C LYS A 118 17.37 10.72 14.18
N GLN A 119 16.56 11.19 13.23
CA GLN A 119 16.40 12.60 12.95
C GLN A 119 15.77 13.34 14.14
N VAL A 120 14.71 12.80 14.72
CA VAL A 120 14.04 13.34 15.92
C VAL A 120 15.00 13.42 17.12
N VAL A 121 15.85 12.41 17.31
CA VAL A 121 16.90 12.44 18.36
C VAL A 121 17.91 13.56 18.09
N THR A 122 18.22 13.82 16.81
CA THR A 122 19.16 14.87 16.41
C THR A 122 18.57 16.28 16.57
N THR A 123 17.28 16.47 16.28
CA THR A 123 16.58 17.75 16.42
C THR A 123 16.03 18.01 17.82
N ASN A 124 16.04 17.00 18.69
CA ASN A 124 15.50 17.02 20.06
C ASN A 124 13.97 17.23 20.14
N ASP A 125 13.24 16.99 19.04
CA ASP A 125 11.78 17.10 18.97
C ASP A 125 11.08 15.81 19.43
N ILE A 126 11.42 15.32 20.61
CA ILE A 126 10.97 14.01 21.09
C ILE A 126 9.58 14.10 21.75
N TYR A 127 8.62 13.33 21.23
CA TYR A 127 7.27 13.20 21.76
C TYR A 127 6.95 11.76 22.18
N THR A 128 5.92 11.59 23.02
CA THR A 128 5.50 10.29 23.58
C THR A 128 5.22 9.22 22.51
N HIS A 129 4.66 9.61 21.36
CA HIS A 129 4.36 8.66 20.29
C HIS A 129 5.62 8.03 19.67
N HIS A 130 6.77 8.71 19.67
CA HIS A 130 8.04 8.17 19.18
C HIS A 130 8.50 6.94 19.99
N PHE A 131 8.16 6.87 21.28
CA PHE A 131 8.45 5.70 22.10
C PHE A 131 7.62 4.48 21.69
N ASN A 132 6.35 4.69 21.36
CA ASN A 132 5.49 3.61 20.84
C ASN A 132 6.00 3.11 19.48
N THR A 133 6.45 4.03 18.64
CA THR A 133 7.08 3.72 17.34
C THR A 133 8.37 2.91 17.50
N LEU A 134 9.25 3.29 18.42
CA LEU A 134 10.48 2.55 18.74
C LEU A 134 10.15 1.15 19.29
N ARG A 135 9.18 1.06 20.21
CA ARG A 135 8.73 -0.22 20.79
C ARG A 135 8.23 -1.17 19.71
N SER A 136 7.41 -0.69 18.78
CA SER A 136 6.90 -1.51 17.67
C SER A 136 8.02 -2.06 16.78
N ILE A 137 9.11 -1.30 16.58
CA ILE A 137 10.28 -1.78 15.84
C ILE A 137 10.99 -2.88 16.63
N LEU A 138 11.23 -2.68 17.92
CA LEU A 138 11.92 -3.66 18.78
C LEU A 138 11.13 -4.97 18.89
N GLU A 139 9.80 -4.91 19.04
CA GLU A 139 8.93 -6.08 19.08
C GLU A 139 8.97 -6.87 17.76
N LYS A 140 8.90 -6.17 16.62
CA LYS A 140 9.03 -6.81 15.29
C LYS A 140 10.42 -7.41 15.07
N THR A 141 11.45 -6.78 15.61
CA THR A 141 12.83 -7.28 15.54
C THR A 141 13.00 -8.52 16.42
N ALA A 142 12.48 -8.51 17.65
CA ALA A 142 12.53 -9.65 18.57
C ALA A 142 11.80 -10.87 17.99
N SER A 143 10.59 -10.68 17.47
CA SER A 143 9.81 -11.73 16.80
C SER A 143 10.53 -12.28 15.56
N PHE A 144 11.20 -11.43 14.77
CA PHE A 144 12.02 -11.88 13.64
C PHE A 144 13.17 -12.81 14.06
N PHE A 145 13.76 -12.57 15.23
CA PHE A 145 14.82 -13.42 15.79
C PHE A 145 14.30 -14.61 16.62
N GLY A 146 12.97 -14.82 16.69
CA GLY A 146 12.36 -15.91 17.45
C GLY A 146 12.43 -15.72 18.96
N TYR A 147 12.61 -14.49 19.42
CA TYR A 147 12.45 -14.12 20.83
C TYR A 147 11.00 -13.66 21.03
N ASP A 148 10.08 -14.62 21.20
CA ASP A 148 8.73 -14.37 21.71
C ASP A 148 8.68 -14.65 23.22
#